data_AF-A0A3M1SIS7-F1
#
_entry.id   AF-A0A3M1SIS7-F1
#
_cell.length_a   1.000
_cell.length_b   1.000
_cell.length_c   1.000
_cell.angle_alpha   90.00
_cell.angle_beta   90.00
_cell.angle_gamma   90.00
#
_symmetry.space_group_name_H-M   'P 1'
#
loop_
_entity.id
_entity.type
_entity.pdbx_description
1 polymer ?
#
loop_
_entity_poly.entity_id
_entity_poly.type
_entity_poly.pdbx_seq_one_letter_code
_entity_poly.pdbx_strand_id
1 'polypeptide(L)'
;MEIAASLVNLLGFALGTSLYLLLLVMVVYYRDKPFNYLIFSTAVAGILWNLGEMTDSIWQGFYHEPSPVLISTISFSALGFILAVVTHSALKDDESNLSKILIVCGYLFSLIATFLNIHALFSDTQVPSKLSLQVLTIGTASLLAGSIFLNLSENANKKLMMLAGLSIFLTSLVHLSGETEEKFWFVELFAHQSSMPLAIMILLQDYRFAFADLFLKRALSLILIAFVSLLLYIFIALPIQNYLNPTQSTAVL
;
A
#
# COMPACT_ATOMS: atom_id res chain seq x y z
N MET A 1 -13.31 18.46 -9.31
CA MET A 1 -12.59 17.18 -9.53
C MET A 1 -11.90 16.69 -8.26
N GLU A 2 -11.34 17.60 -7.44
CA GLU A 2 -10.62 17.29 -6.18
C GLU A 2 -11.42 16.48 -5.14
N ILE A 3 -12.72 16.77 -4.94
CA ILE A 3 -13.54 16.04 -3.95
C ILE A 3 -13.68 14.55 -4.32
N ALA A 4 -13.76 14.24 -5.61
CA ALA A 4 -13.87 12.86 -6.07
C ALA A 4 -12.55 12.09 -5.88
N ALA A 5 -11.41 12.74 -6.15
CA ALA A 5 -10.07 12.16 -5.94
C ALA A 5 -9.80 11.89 -4.44
N SER A 6 -10.10 12.86 -3.57
CA SER A 6 -9.97 12.71 -2.11
C SER A 6 -10.84 11.57 -1.56
N LEU A 7 -12.10 11.45 -2.01
CA LEU A 7 -13.00 10.37 -1.59
C LEU A 7 -12.49 8.99 -2.04
N VAL A 8 -11.94 8.89 -3.24
CA VAL A 8 -11.37 7.66 -3.79
C VAL A 8 -10.12 7.23 -3.01
N ASN A 9 -9.25 8.17 -2.64
CA ASN A 9 -8.09 7.90 -1.80
C ASN A 9 -8.52 7.43 -0.40
N LEU A 10 -9.48 8.12 0.22
CA LEU A 10 -10.03 7.74 1.53
C LEU A 10 -10.65 6.33 1.50
N LEU A 11 -11.44 6.03 0.46
CA LEU A 11 -12.03 4.71 0.27
C LEU A 11 -10.94 3.64 0.09
N GLY A 12 -9.88 3.95 -0.67
CA GLY A 12 -8.73 3.08 -0.88
C GLY A 12 -8.02 2.74 0.44
N PHE A 13 -7.73 3.74 1.27
CA PHE A 13 -7.08 3.51 2.57
C PHE A 13 -8.00 2.79 3.56
N ALA A 14 -9.30 3.08 3.57
CA ALA A 14 -10.27 2.37 4.41
C ALA A 14 -10.38 0.89 4.02
N LEU A 15 -10.42 0.60 2.72
CA LEU A 15 -10.38 -0.76 2.18
C LEU A 15 -9.07 -1.47 2.52
N GLY A 16 -7.93 -0.83 2.27
CA GLY A 16 -6.61 -1.37 2.61
C GLY A 16 -6.51 -1.70 4.09
N THR A 17 -6.88 -0.77 4.97
CA THR A 17 -6.93 -0.99 6.43
C THR A 17 -7.81 -2.20 6.78
N SER A 18 -8.99 -2.31 6.17
CA SER A 18 -9.91 -3.42 6.40
C SER A 18 -9.33 -4.77 5.96
N LEU A 19 -8.67 -4.82 4.80
CA LEU A 19 -8.02 -6.03 4.29
C LEU A 19 -6.85 -6.48 5.18
N TYR A 20 -5.98 -5.56 5.58
CA TYR A 20 -4.87 -5.90 6.45
C TYR A 20 -5.31 -6.21 7.89
N LEU A 21 -6.40 -5.61 8.37
CA LEU A 21 -7.03 -6.00 9.64
C LEU A 21 -7.62 -7.40 9.56
N LEU A 22 -8.32 -7.74 8.47
CA LEU A 22 -8.78 -9.09 8.22
C LEU A 22 -7.61 -10.07 8.19
N LEU A 23 -6.52 -9.74 7.51
CA LEU A 23 -5.30 -10.54 7.49
C LEU A 23 -4.73 -10.74 8.89
N LEU A 24 -4.63 -9.67 9.69
CA LEU A 24 -4.14 -9.73 11.06
C LEU A 24 -5.00 -10.66 11.93
N VAL A 25 -6.33 -10.51 11.84
CA VAL A 25 -7.29 -11.37 12.55
C VAL A 25 -7.09 -12.83 12.14
N MET A 26 -6.91 -13.11 10.85
CA MET A 26 -6.68 -14.48 10.36
C MET A 26 -5.38 -15.09 10.90
N VAL A 27 -4.28 -14.33 10.89
CA VAL A 27 -2.97 -14.78 11.41
C VAL A 27 -2.97 -14.98 12.92
N VAL A 28 -3.72 -14.18 13.67
CA VAL A 28 -3.77 -14.27 15.14
C VAL A 28 -4.75 -15.34 15.60
N TYR A 29 -5.97 -15.37 15.06
CA TYR A 29 -7.07 -16.18 15.59
C TYR A 29 -7.25 -17.52 14.87
N TYR A 30 -7.01 -17.59 13.58
CA TYR A 30 -7.29 -18.78 12.78
C TYR A 30 -6.00 -19.52 12.40
N ARG A 31 -4.94 -19.48 13.22
CA ARG A 31 -3.64 -20.05 12.84
C ARG A 31 -3.57 -21.57 12.95
N ASP A 32 -2.91 -22.20 11.97
CA ASP A 32 -2.18 -23.46 12.19
C ASP A 32 -0.78 -23.12 12.75
N LYS A 33 -0.24 -23.94 13.66
CA LYS A 33 1.14 -23.77 14.15
C LYS A 33 2.15 -24.28 13.11
N PRO A 34 3.34 -23.64 12.95
CA PRO A 34 3.90 -22.53 13.72
C PRO A 34 3.44 -21.12 13.28
N PHE A 35 3.65 -20.12 14.15
CA PHE A 35 3.27 -18.73 13.87
C PHE A 35 4.13 -18.11 12.76
N ASN A 36 3.49 -17.55 11.74
CA ASN A 36 4.17 -16.92 10.61
C ASN A 36 4.38 -15.42 10.88
N TYR A 37 5.56 -15.08 11.41
CA TYR A 37 5.96 -13.69 11.70
C TYR A 37 6.02 -12.79 10.47
N LEU A 38 6.24 -13.36 9.28
CA LEU A 38 6.33 -12.60 8.05
C LEU A 38 4.96 -12.03 7.66
N ILE A 39 3.93 -12.89 7.66
CA ILE A 39 2.55 -12.46 7.36
C ILE A 39 2.03 -11.53 8.46
N PHE A 40 2.38 -11.79 9.73
CA PHE A 40 2.04 -10.88 10.82
C PHE A 40 2.65 -9.49 10.60
N SER A 41 3.94 -9.42 10.28
CA SER A 41 4.64 -8.16 9.97
C SER A 41 4.00 -7.45 8.79
N THR A 42 3.64 -8.18 7.73
CA THR A 42 2.90 -7.64 6.57
C THR A 42 1.56 -7.04 7.00
N ALA A 43 0.80 -7.75 7.83
CA ALA A 43 -0.51 -7.28 8.30
C ALA A 43 -0.38 -5.99 9.11
N VAL A 44 0.57 -5.94 10.04
CA VAL A 44 0.84 -4.76 10.86
C VAL A 44 1.33 -3.59 10.00
N ALA A 45 2.31 -3.81 9.12
CA ALA A 45 2.84 -2.76 8.25
C ALA A 45 1.75 -2.20 7.31
N GLY A 46 0.93 -3.07 6.74
CA GLY A 46 -0.20 -2.66 5.91
C GLY A 46 -1.25 -1.85 6.67
N ILE A 47 -1.59 -2.23 7.91
CA ILE A 47 -2.49 -1.43 8.76
C ILE A 47 -1.87 -0.07 9.05
N LEU A 48 -0.61 -0.02 9.49
CA LEU A 48 0.05 1.24 9.88
C LEU A 48 0.14 2.23 8.71
N TRP A 49 0.48 1.74 7.51
CA TRP A 49 0.49 2.57 6.29
C TRP A 49 -0.91 3.10 5.95
N ASN A 50 -1.88 2.20 5.76
CA ASN A 50 -3.21 2.62 5.29
C ASN A 50 -3.95 3.47 6.33
N LEU A 51 -3.86 3.12 7.62
CA LEU A 51 -4.49 3.88 8.68
C LEU A 51 -3.81 5.24 8.88
N GLY A 52 -2.49 5.31 8.71
CA GLY A 52 -1.72 6.56 8.76
C GLY A 52 -2.18 7.55 7.71
N GLU A 53 -2.17 7.14 6.42
CA GLU A 53 -2.62 8.00 5.32
C GLU A 53 -4.11 8.34 5.38
N MET A 54 -4.96 7.41 5.83
CA MET A 54 -6.37 7.69 6.08
C MET A 54 -6.53 8.76 7.15
N THR A 55 -5.78 8.67 8.24
CA THR A 55 -5.84 9.62 9.34
C THR A 55 -5.33 10.99 8.90
N ASP A 56 -4.24 11.04 8.14
CA ASP A 56 -3.71 12.29 7.58
C ASP A 56 -4.73 12.97 6.65
N SER A 57 -5.34 12.20 5.75
CA SER A 57 -6.39 12.68 4.84
C SER A 57 -7.62 13.24 5.59
N ILE A 58 -8.10 12.52 6.61
CA ILE A 58 -9.22 12.96 7.45
C ILE A 58 -8.83 14.22 8.22
N TRP A 59 -7.63 14.25 8.79
CA TRP A 59 -7.18 15.37 9.61
C TRP A 59 -7.15 16.68 8.82
N GLN A 60 -6.53 16.65 7.64
CA GLN A 60 -6.48 17.81 6.74
C GLN A 60 -7.88 18.25 6.31
N GLY A 61 -8.78 17.30 6.01
CA GLY A 61 -10.15 17.60 5.58
C GLY A 61 -11.04 18.24 6.66
N PHE A 62 -10.90 17.83 7.93
CA PHE A 62 -11.71 18.39 9.03
C PHE A 62 -11.08 19.62 9.67
N TYR A 63 -9.77 19.59 9.93
CA TYR A 63 -9.10 20.63 10.71
C TYR A 63 -8.45 21.71 9.84
N HIS A 64 -8.28 21.48 8.53
CA HIS A 64 -7.57 22.41 7.62
C HIS A 64 -6.13 22.74 8.07
N GLU A 65 -5.55 21.85 8.87
CA GLU A 65 -4.22 21.95 9.45
C GLU A 65 -3.44 20.67 9.13
N PRO A 66 -2.09 20.72 9.07
CA PRO A 66 -1.29 19.51 8.90
C PRO A 66 -1.50 18.54 10.07
N SER A 67 -1.50 17.24 9.79
CA SER A 67 -1.59 16.23 10.83
C SER A 67 -0.29 16.15 11.65
N PRO A 68 -0.31 15.57 12.85
CA PRO A 68 0.90 15.35 13.63
C PRO A 68 1.95 14.55 12.83
N VAL A 69 3.14 15.11 12.66
CA VAL A 69 4.26 14.55 11.87
C VAL A 69 4.62 13.10 12.27
N LEU A 70 4.35 12.72 13.52
CA LEU A 70 4.53 11.37 14.02
C LEU A 70 3.68 10.33 13.24
N ILE A 71 2.45 10.69 12.84
CA ILE A 71 1.56 9.80 12.09
C ILE A 71 2.19 9.47 10.74
N SER A 72 2.58 10.49 9.96
CA SER A 72 3.26 10.32 8.68
C SER A 72 4.57 9.56 8.85
N THR A 73 5.34 9.82 9.91
CA THR A 73 6.60 9.11 10.18
C THR A 73 6.38 7.60 10.35
N ILE A 74 5.37 7.21 11.14
CA ILE A 74 5.01 5.80 11.34
C ILE A 74 4.48 5.19 10.04
N SER A 75 3.60 5.92 9.34
CA SER A 75 2.98 5.53 8.07
C SER A 75 4.06 5.20 7.01
N PHE A 76 4.92 6.16 6.69
CA PHE A 76 5.94 5.99 5.65
C PHE A 76 7.08 5.03 6.05
N SER A 77 7.32 4.84 7.35
CA SER A 77 8.23 3.78 7.81
C SER A 77 7.60 2.41 7.56
N ALA A 78 6.31 2.24 7.87
CA ALA A 78 5.58 1.01 7.59
C ALA A 78 5.53 0.71 6.08
N LEU A 79 5.31 1.73 5.23
CA LEU A 79 5.43 1.61 3.77
C LEU A 79 6.80 1.06 3.37
N GLY A 80 7.88 1.60 3.93
CA GLY A 80 9.23 1.10 3.70
C GLY A 80 9.36 -0.39 4.04
N PHE A 81 8.83 -0.84 5.18
CA PHE A 81 8.90 -2.25 5.58
C PHE A 81 8.02 -3.18 4.74
N ILE A 82 6.96 -2.68 4.09
CA ILE A 82 6.18 -3.44 3.11
C ILE A 82 7.10 -3.96 1.97
N LEU A 83 8.04 -3.15 1.49
CA LEU A 83 9.05 -3.58 0.51
C LEU A 83 9.81 -4.82 0.99
N ALA A 84 10.36 -4.76 2.21
CA ALA A 84 11.17 -5.83 2.76
C ALA A 84 10.38 -7.13 2.93
N VAL A 85 9.15 -7.06 3.47
CA VAL A 85 8.33 -8.28 3.67
C VAL A 85 7.86 -8.89 2.35
N VAL A 86 7.61 -8.08 1.32
CA VAL A 86 7.27 -8.58 -0.03
C VAL A 86 8.46 -9.33 -0.64
N THR A 87 9.65 -8.74 -0.59
CA THR A 87 10.88 -9.39 -1.09
C THR A 87 11.19 -10.66 -0.28
N HIS A 88 11.06 -10.61 1.04
CA HIS A 88 11.28 -11.76 1.91
C HIS A 88 10.27 -12.89 1.63
N SER A 89 8.99 -12.57 1.50
CA SER A 89 7.93 -13.56 1.23
C SER A 89 8.17 -14.34 -0.06
N ALA A 90 8.59 -13.62 -1.11
CA ALA A 90 8.82 -14.22 -2.41
C ALA A 90 10.08 -15.10 -2.47
N LEU A 91 11.12 -14.76 -1.71
CA LEU A 91 12.45 -15.37 -1.82
C LEU A 91 12.82 -16.29 -0.66
N LYS A 92 12.02 -16.37 0.41
CA LYS A 92 12.34 -17.16 1.62
C LYS A 92 12.57 -18.66 1.37
N ASP A 93 11.92 -19.22 0.34
CA ASP A 93 11.99 -20.65 0.02
C ASP A 93 13.11 -20.95 -1.00
N ASP A 94 13.81 -19.92 -1.49
CA ASP A 94 14.94 -20.04 -2.41
C ASP A 94 16.26 -20.07 -1.62
N GLU A 95 16.99 -21.16 -1.73
CA GLU A 95 18.23 -21.38 -0.97
C GLU A 95 19.44 -20.60 -1.49
N SER A 96 19.33 -19.96 -2.66
CA SER A 96 20.44 -19.25 -3.28
C SER A 96 20.95 -18.08 -2.42
N ASN A 97 22.27 -17.89 -2.42
CA ASN A 97 22.89 -16.76 -1.73
C ASN A 97 22.39 -15.41 -2.29
N LEU A 98 22.05 -15.35 -3.57
CA LEU A 98 21.50 -14.16 -4.21
C LEU A 98 20.13 -13.78 -3.63
N SER A 99 19.25 -14.76 -3.42
CA SER A 99 17.95 -14.53 -2.76
C SER A 99 18.13 -13.99 -1.35
N LYS A 100 19.05 -14.57 -0.56
CA LYS A 100 19.40 -14.07 0.78
C LYS A 100 19.93 -12.63 0.75
N ILE A 101 20.78 -12.28 -0.23
CA ILE A 101 21.28 -10.91 -0.43
C ILE A 101 20.15 -9.94 -0.76
N LEU A 102 19.24 -10.28 -1.68
CA LEU A 102 18.11 -9.41 -2.02
C LEU A 102 17.18 -9.16 -0.84
N ILE A 103 16.93 -10.18 -0.01
CA ILE A 103 16.16 -10.03 1.24
C ILE A 103 16.84 -9.01 2.16
N VAL A 104 18.14 -9.16 2.39
CA VAL A 104 18.92 -8.22 3.21
C VAL A 104 18.86 -6.80 2.63
N CYS A 105 19.04 -6.65 1.31
CA CYS A 105 18.92 -5.36 0.64
C CYS A 105 17.54 -4.72 0.86
N GLY A 106 16.45 -5.50 0.77
CA GLY A 106 15.10 -5.04 1.06
C GLY A 106 15.00 -4.42 2.46
N TYR A 107 15.44 -5.14 3.49
CA TYR A 107 15.46 -4.62 4.86
C TYR A 107 16.37 -3.40 5.04
N LEU A 108 17.54 -3.36 4.38
CA LEU A 108 18.43 -2.22 4.44
C LEU A 108 17.80 -0.96 3.84
N PHE A 109 17.15 -1.06 2.67
CA PHE A 109 16.43 0.08 2.09
C PHE A 109 15.30 0.57 3.01
N SER A 110 14.53 -0.35 3.61
CA SER A 110 13.48 0.00 4.58
C SER A 110 14.03 0.70 5.82
N LEU A 111 15.16 0.22 6.37
CA LEU A 111 15.79 0.81 7.55
C LEU A 111 16.37 2.19 7.26
N ILE A 112 17.05 2.37 6.13
CA ILE A 112 17.58 3.67 5.71
C ILE A 112 16.44 4.67 5.53
N ALA A 113 15.36 4.28 4.83
CA ALA A 113 14.17 5.12 4.66
C ALA A 113 13.53 5.52 5.99
N THR A 114 13.36 4.55 6.90
CA THR A 114 12.84 4.80 8.26
C THR A 114 13.72 5.79 9.03
N PHE A 115 15.04 5.61 8.99
CA PHE A 115 15.99 6.52 9.63
C PHE A 115 15.89 7.94 9.07
N LEU A 116 15.75 8.08 7.75
CA LEU A 116 15.58 9.38 7.09
C LEU A 116 14.27 10.06 7.51
N ASN A 117 13.16 9.32 7.66
CA ASN A 117 11.90 9.89 8.14
C ASN A 117 11.94 10.27 9.63
N ILE A 118 12.60 9.46 10.47
CA ILE A 118 12.82 9.80 11.88
C ILE A 118 13.73 11.04 12.01
N HIS A 119 14.78 11.12 11.19
CA HIS A 119 15.64 12.29 11.16
C HIS A 119 14.86 13.54 10.72
N ALA A 120 13.97 13.40 9.75
CA ALA A 120 13.12 14.50 9.30
C ALA A 120 12.14 14.99 10.38
N LEU A 121 11.61 14.07 11.21
CA LEU A 121 10.78 14.39 12.37
C LEU A 121 11.53 15.24 13.40
N PHE A 122 12.80 14.97 13.67
CA PHE A 122 13.60 15.72 14.65
C PHE A 122 14.20 17.01 14.11
N SER A 123 14.34 17.13 12.78
CA SER A 123 14.89 18.31 12.12
C SER A 123 13.83 19.32 11.68
N ASP A 124 12.57 19.13 12.08
CA ASP A 124 11.41 19.94 11.68
C ASP A 124 11.28 20.11 10.15
N THR A 125 11.67 19.07 9.40
CA THR A 125 11.54 19.01 7.95
C THR A 125 10.31 18.20 7.53
N GLN A 126 9.85 18.37 6.29
CA GLN A 126 8.70 17.65 5.77
C GLN A 126 8.90 16.12 5.81
N VAL A 127 7.87 15.42 6.31
CA VAL A 127 7.75 13.95 6.26
C VAL A 127 6.62 13.61 5.27
N PRO A 128 6.82 12.67 4.34
CA PRO A 128 8.02 11.87 4.13
C PRO A 128 9.19 12.70 3.59
N SER A 129 10.41 12.33 3.97
CA SER A 129 11.58 13.00 3.42
C SER A 129 11.77 12.60 1.94
N LYS A 130 12.12 13.56 1.09
CA LYS A 130 12.41 13.32 -0.33
C LYS A 130 13.48 12.24 -0.53
N LEU A 131 14.51 12.24 0.33
CA LEU A 131 15.57 11.22 0.32
C LEU A 131 15.03 9.83 0.67
N SER A 132 14.14 9.70 1.65
CA SER A 132 13.51 8.42 1.99
C SER A 132 12.78 7.83 0.80
N LEU A 133 11.97 8.65 0.11
CA LEU A 133 11.24 8.20 -1.07
C LEU A 133 12.20 7.79 -2.20
N GLN A 134 13.26 8.56 -2.45
CA GLN A 134 14.28 8.21 -3.44
C GLN A 134 14.97 6.87 -3.12
N VAL A 135 15.33 6.63 -1.86
CA VAL A 135 15.94 5.37 -1.42
C VAL A 135 14.99 4.20 -1.67
N LEU A 136 13.71 4.34 -1.33
CA LEU A 136 12.72 3.30 -1.57
C LEU A 136 12.47 3.08 -3.07
N THR A 137 12.40 4.13 -3.88
CA THR A 137 12.18 4.04 -5.33
C THR A 137 13.35 3.33 -6.01
N ILE A 138 14.59 3.79 -5.76
CA ILE A 138 15.80 3.18 -6.32
C ILE A 138 15.97 1.75 -5.79
N GLY A 139 15.72 1.54 -4.49
CA GLY A 139 15.79 0.24 -3.86
C GLY A 139 14.82 -0.76 -4.49
N THR A 140 13.55 -0.38 -4.63
CA THR A 140 12.52 -1.21 -5.28
C THR A 140 12.86 -1.50 -6.74
N ALA A 141 13.30 -0.48 -7.50
CA ALA A 141 13.72 -0.67 -8.89
C ALA A 141 14.91 -1.64 -9.01
N SER A 142 15.88 -1.55 -8.10
CA SER A 142 17.04 -2.45 -8.08
C SER A 142 16.66 -3.89 -7.72
N LEU A 143 15.74 -4.08 -6.76
CA LEU A 143 15.22 -5.40 -6.38
C LEU A 143 14.40 -6.02 -7.51
N LEU A 144 13.58 -5.22 -8.19
CA LEU A 144 12.80 -5.64 -9.35
C LEU A 144 13.73 -6.08 -10.49
N ALA A 145 14.71 -5.25 -10.85
CA ALA A 145 15.70 -5.57 -11.88
C ALA A 145 16.50 -6.84 -11.53
N GLY A 146 17.03 -6.91 -10.30
CA GLY A 146 17.74 -8.09 -9.81
C GLY A 146 16.90 -9.36 -9.93
N SER A 147 15.63 -9.30 -9.57
CA SER A 147 14.69 -10.42 -9.66
C SER A 147 14.42 -10.88 -11.10
N ILE A 148 14.41 -9.96 -12.07
CA ILE A 148 14.23 -10.27 -13.49
C ILE A 148 15.50 -10.93 -14.05
N PHE A 149 16.65 -10.29 -13.87
CA PHE A 149 17.90 -10.68 -14.53
C PHE A 149 18.55 -11.93 -13.91
N LEU A 150 18.39 -12.14 -12.60
CA LEU A 150 19.04 -13.25 -11.90
C LEU A 150 18.20 -14.54 -11.90
N ASN A 151 17.04 -14.53 -12.56
CA ASN A 151 16.09 -15.65 -12.64
C ASN A 151 15.82 -16.33 -11.29
N LEU A 152 15.62 -15.52 -10.25
CA LEU A 152 15.41 -15.99 -8.88
C LEU A 152 13.99 -16.54 -8.71
N SER A 153 13.82 -17.48 -7.78
CA SER A 153 12.65 -18.36 -7.60
C SER A 153 12.47 -19.44 -8.67
N GLU A 154 12.60 -20.70 -8.25
CA GLU A 154 12.27 -21.89 -9.07
C GLU A 154 10.78 -21.97 -9.41
N ASN A 155 9.93 -21.30 -8.62
CA ASN A 155 8.48 -21.27 -8.83
C ASN A 155 8.07 -20.05 -9.67
N ALA A 156 7.65 -20.30 -10.91
CA ALA A 156 7.22 -19.27 -11.85
C ALA A 156 6.07 -18.39 -11.30
N ASN A 157 5.13 -18.96 -10.52
CA ASN A 157 4.01 -18.22 -9.95
C ASN A 157 4.49 -17.26 -8.85
N LYS A 158 5.38 -17.72 -7.96
CA LYS A 158 5.95 -16.87 -6.91
C LYS A 158 6.77 -15.73 -7.52
N LYS A 159 7.54 -16.03 -8.56
CA LYS A 159 8.31 -15.02 -9.32
C LYS A 159 7.40 -13.98 -9.94
N LEU A 160 6.34 -14.39 -10.66
CA LEU A 160 5.38 -13.46 -11.28
C LEU A 160 4.70 -12.56 -10.24
N MET A 161 4.26 -13.13 -9.12
CA MET A 161 3.64 -12.37 -8.03
C MET A 161 4.62 -11.37 -7.39
N MET A 162 5.89 -11.76 -7.20
CA MET A 162 6.93 -10.85 -6.70
C MET A 162 7.16 -9.70 -7.66
N LEU A 163 7.35 -9.99 -8.95
CA LEU A 163 7.60 -8.97 -9.97
C LEU A 163 6.41 -8.00 -10.07
N ALA A 164 5.19 -8.52 -10.03
CA ALA A 164 4.01 -7.68 -10.06
C ALA A 164 3.87 -6.84 -8.78
N GLY A 165 4.10 -7.42 -7.59
CA GLY A 165 4.09 -6.69 -6.31
C GLY A 165 5.13 -5.57 -6.26
N LEU A 166 6.37 -5.86 -6.66
CA LEU A 166 7.45 -4.86 -6.75
C LEU A 166 7.16 -3.79 -7.81
N SER A 167 6.52 -4.14 -8.92
CA SER A 167 6.13 -3.17 -9.95
C SER A 167 5.05 -2.21 -9.44
N ILE A 168 4.00 -2.74 -8.82
CA ILE A 168 2.91 -1.95 -8.23
C ILE A 168 3.46 -1.03 -7.12
N PHE A 169 4.33 -1.56 -6.28
CA PHE A 169 4.99 -0.78 -5.23
C PHE A 169 5.90 0.32 -5.80
N LEU A 170 6.66 0.02 -6.86
CA LEU A 170 7.50 1.01 -7.54
C LEU A 170 6.65 2.13 -8.15
N THR A 171 5.54 1.80 -8.81
CA THR A 171 4.60 2.81 -9.34
C THR A 171 4.07 3.72 -8.24
N SER A 172 3.70 3.14 -7.09
CA SER A 172 3.26 3.89 -5.91
C SER A 172 4.32 4.87 -5.41
N LEU A 173 5.58 4.41 -5.29
CA LEU A 173 6.69 5.24 -4.83
C LEU A 173 7.07 6.34 -5.82
N VAL A 174 7.07 6.05 -7.12
CA VAL A 174 7.32 7.05 -8.17
C VAL A 174 6.28 8.16 -8.07
N HIS A 175 5.01 7.80 -7.93
CA HIS A 175 3.92 8.75 -7.76
C HIS A 175 4.07 9.59 -6.48
N LEU A 176 4.37 8.96 -5.34
CA LEU A 176 4.61 9.65 -4.07
C LEU A 176 5.85 10.57 -4.12
N SER A 177 6.84 10.26 -4.96
CA SER A 177 8.09 11.02 -5.10
C SER A 177 8.02 12.16 -6.11
N GLY A 178 7.03 12.16 -6.99
CA GLY A 178 6.85 13.14 -8.06
C GLY A 178 5.85 14.22 -7.69
N GLU A 179 6.11 15.46 -8.11
CA GLU A 179 5.16 16.58 -8.03
C GLU A 179 4.23 16.64 -9.26
N THR A 180 4.29 15.63 -10.13
CA THR A 180 3.52 15.61 -11.37
C THR A 180 2.07 15.21 -11.09
N GLU A 181 1.18 16.19 -11.13
CA GLU A 181 -0.26 15.99 -11.35
C GLU A 181 -0.47 15.26 -12.68
N GLU A 182 -0.35 13.93 -12.68
CA GLU A 182 -0.67 13.15 -13.87
C GLU A 182 -2.19 13.15 -14.09
N LYS A 183 -2.61 13.61 -15.28
CA LYS A 183 -4.02 13.79 -15.68
C LYS A 183 -4.86 12.51 -15.75
N PHE A 184 -4.28 11.32 -15.52
CA PHE A 184 -5.00 10.06 -15.66
C PHE A 184 -5.42 9.50 -14.30
N TRP A 185 -6.71 9.68 -13.96
CA TRP A 185 -7.36 9.18 -12.74
C TRP A 185 -7.08 7.70 -12.41
N PHE A 186 -6.82 6.88 -13.43
CA PHE A 186 -6.50 5.46 -13.26
C PHE A 186 -5.08 5.23 -12.71
N VAL A 187 -4.11 6.08 -13.07
CA VAL A 187 -2.73 6.00 -12.53
C VAL A 187 -2.73 6.43 -11.07
N GLU A 188 -3.46 7.50 -10.74
CA GLU A 188 -3.68 7.97 -9.37
C GLU A 188 -4.34 6.88 -8.50
N LEU A 189 -5.37 6.21 -9.03
CA LEU A 189 -6.03 5.08 -8.37
C LEU A 189 -5.05 3.94 -8.06
N PHE A 190 -4.26 3.48 -9.04
CA PHE A 190 -3.34 2.35 -8.83
C PHE A 190 -2.12 2.72 -7.97
N ALA A 191 -1.65 3.95 -8.06
CA ALA A 191 -0.50 4.41 -7.30
C ALA A 191 -0.84 4.59 -5.81
N HIS A 192 -2.00 5.16 -5.47
CA HIS A 192 -2.43 5.30 -4.08
C HIS A 192 -3.03 4.01 -3.50
N GLN A 193 -3.62 3.13 -4.32
CA GLN A 193 -4.25 1.89 -3.87
C GLN A 193 -3.36 0.64 -4.02
N SER A 194 -2.05 0.83 -4.14
CA SER A 194 -1.04 -0.23 -4.30
C SER A 194 -1.11 -1.31 -3.22
N SER A 195 -1.62 -0.96 -2.04
CA SER A 195 -1.75 -1.82 -0.88
C SER A 195 -2.76 -2.97 -1.07
N MET A 196 -3.80 -2.79 -1.90
CA MET A 196 -4.84 -3.81 -2.11
C MET A 196 -4.38 -4.99 -2.99
N PRO A 197 -3.83 -4.78 -4.20
CA PRO A 197 -3.24 -5.86 -5.00
C PRO A 197 -2.12 -6.59 -4.25
N LEU A 198 -1.35 -5.85 -3.47
CA LEU A 198 -0.22 -6.40 -2.72
C LEU A 198 -0.67 -7.32 -1.59
N ALA A 199 -1.70 -6.93 -0.81
CA ALA A 199 -2.29 -7.79 0.21
C ALA A 199 -2.81 -9.12 -0.38
N ILE A 200 -3.49 -9.05 -1.53
CA ILE A 200 -4.00 -10.23 -2.24
C ILE A 200 -2.83 -11.11 -2.72
N MET A 201 -1.78 -10.52 -3.30
CA MET A 201 -0.62 -11.29 -3.77
C MET A 201 0.10 -12.03 -2.67
N ILE A 202 0.36 -11.38 -1.53
CA ILE A 202 1.01 -12.03 -0.39
C ILE A 202 0.17 -13.21 0.12
N LEU A 203 -1.15 -13.08 0.12
CA LEU A 203 -2.05 -14.13 0.54
C LEU A 203 -2.14 -15.31 -0.43
N LEU A 204 -2.06 -15.04 -1.74
CA LEU A 204 -2.02 -16.09 -2.75
C LEU A 204 -0.69 -16.86 -2.74
N GLN A 205 0.41 -16.24 -2.29
CA GLN A 205 1.72 -16.90 -2.23
C GLN A 205 1.83 -17.92 -1.09
N ASP A 206 1.25 -17.64 0.07
CA ASP A 206 1.66 -18.25 1.34
C ASP A 206 0.60 -19.09 2.07
N TYR A 207 -0.64 -19.18 1.56
CA TYR A 207 -1.72 -19.84 2.30
C TYR A 207 -2.20 -21.18 1.71
N ARG A 208 -2.55 -22.09 2.64
CA ARG A 208 -3.41 -23.25 2.38
C ARG A 208 -4.74 -22.80 1.76
N PHE A 209 -5.20 -23.54 0.75
CA PHE A 209 -6.36 -23.22 -0.10
C PHE A 209 -7.62 -22.75 0.67
N ALA A 210 -7.94 -23.38 1.81
CA ALA A 210 -9.14 -23.04 2.60
C ALA A 210 -9.11 -21.64 3.24
N PHE A 211 -7.92 -21.15 3.58
CA PHE A 211 -7.73 -19.84 4.18
C PHE A 211 -7.63 -18.74 3.14
N ALA A 212 -6.92 -19.02 2.05
CA ALA A 212 -6.94 -18.14 0.89
C ALA A 212 -8.38 -17.97 0.39
N ASP A 213 -9.19 -19.04 0.36
CA ASP A 213 -10.60 -18.99 -0.02
C ASP A 213 -11.46 -18.13 0.93
N LEU A 214 -11.31 -18.31 2.25
CA LEU A 214 -12.05 -17.49 3.23
C LEU A 214 -11.67 -16.01 3.16
N PHE A 215 -10.36 -15.71 3.06
CA PHE A 215 -9.90 -14.34 2.89
C PHE A 215 -10.43 -13.76 1.59
N LEU A 216 -10.26 -14.46 0.47
CA LEU A 216 -10.61 -13.98 -0.86
C LEU A 216 -12.11 -13.70 -0.96
N LYS A 217 -12.98 -14.57 -0.40
CA LYS A 217 -14.42 -14.32 -0.34
C LYS A 217 -14.77 -13.05 0.43
N ARG A 218 -14.14 -12.84 1.59
CA ARG A 218 -14.38 -11.65 2.43
C ARG A 218 -13.80 -10.39 1.79
N ALA A 219 -12.58 -10.46 1.27
CA ALA A 219 -11.90 -9.38 0.57
C ALA A 219 -12.68 -8.96 -0.68
N LEU A 220 -13.07 -9.92 -1.53
CA LEU A 220 -13.88 -9.65 -2.71
C LEU A 220 -15.22 -9.03 -2.33
N SER A 221 -15.86 -9.51 -1.26
CA SER A 221 -17.10 -8.90 -0.76
C SER A 221 -16.87 -7.45 -0.31
N LEU A 222 -15.80 -7.15 0.42
CA LEU A 222 -15.47 -5.78 0.85
C LEU A 222 -15.17 -4.87 -0.34
N ILE A 223 -14.36 -5.35 -1.29
CA ILE A 223 -14.02 -4.63 -2.52
C ILE A 223 -15.29 -4.36 -3.34
N LEU A 224 -16.15 -5.37 -3.49
CA LEU A 224 -17.41 -5.23 -4.23
C LEU A 224 -18.33 -4.21 -3.57
N ILE A 225 -18.49 -4.26 -2.24
CA ILE A 225 -19.31 -3.28 -1.51
C ILE A 225 -18.78 -1.86 -1.70
N ALA A 226 -17.46 -1.66 -1.56
CA ALA A 226 -16.87 -0.35 -1.74
C ALA A 226 -16.99 0.15 -3.18
N PHE A 227 -16.76 -0.72 -4.17
CA PHE A 227 -16.90 -0.37 -5.59
C PHE A 227 -18.35 -0.01 -5.94
N VAL A 228 -19.33 -0.80 -5.49
CA VAL A 228 -20.75 -0.49 -5.67
C VAL A 228 -21.11 0.82 -4.97
N SER A 229 -20.62 1.05 -3.75
CA SER A 229 -20.87 2.30 -3.02
C SER A 229 -20.30 3.51 -3.77
N LEU A 230 -19.11 3.39 -4.34
CA LEU A 230 -18.49 4.43 -5.16
C LEU A 230 -19.29 4.70 -6.44
N LEU A 231 -19.73 3.65 -7.14
CA LEU A 231 -20.55 3.79 -8.34
C LEU A 231 -21.91 4.45 -8.04
N LEU A 232 -22.58 4.04 -6.97
CA LEU A 232 -23.84 4.67 -6.54
C LEU A 232 -23.62 6.14 -6.20
N TYR A 233 -22.51 6.47 -5.54
CA TYR A 233 -22.17 7.87 -5.26
C TYR A 233 -21.96 8.69 -6.55
N ILE A 234 -21.14 8.19 -7.48
CA ILE A 234 -20.79 8.90 -8.71
C ILE A 234 -22.00 9.05 -9.66
N PHE A 235 -22.76 7.98 -9.86
CA PHE A 235 -23.79 7.93 -10.90
C PHE A 235 -25.20 8.27 -10.40
N ILE A 236 -25.42 8.30 -9.07
CA ILE A 236 -26.74 8.57 -8.50
C ILE A 236 -26.69 9.75 -7.53
N ALA A 237 -25.88 9.67 -6.47
CA ALA A 237 -25.88 10.69 -5.43
C ALA A 237 -25.40 12.06 -5.94
N LEU A 238 -24.26 12.10 -6.65
CA LEU A 238 -23.71 13.34 -7.21
C LEU A 238 -24.65 14.02 -8.21
N PRO A 239 -25.24 13.33 -9.22
CA PRO A 239 -26.21 13.95 -10.12
C PRO A 239 -27.44 14.50 -9.39
N ILE A 240 -27.98 13.77 -8.41
CA ILE A 240 -29.12 14.23 -7.61
C ILE A 240 -28.75 15.48 -6.81
N GLN A 241 -27.58 15.50 -6.17
CA GLN A 241 -27.11 16.65 -5.40
C GLN A 241 -26.94 17.89 -6.30
N ASN A 242 -26.36 17.72 -7.49
CA ASN A 242 -26.18 18.81 -8.45
C ASN A 242 -27.52 19.32 -9.01
N TYR A 243 -28.50 18.42 -9.19
CA TYR A 243 -29.86 18.80 -9.59
C TYR A 243 -30.58 19.60 -8.49
N LEU A 244 -30.40 19.23 -7.22
CA LEU A 244 -31.05 19.88 -6.08
C LEU A 244 -30.39 21.22 -5.70
N ASN A 245 -29.08 21.38 -5.91
CA ASN A 245 -28.33 22.59 -5.56
C ASN A 245 -27.60 23.22 -6.79
N PRO A 246 -28.33 23.79 -7.75
CA PRO A 246 -27.76 24.26 -9.02
C PRO A 246 -26.79 25.46 -8.88
N THR A 247 -26.88 26.24 -7.81
CA THR A 247 -26.06 27.45 -7.60
C THR A 247 -24.64 27.19 -7.10
N GLN A 248 -24.31 25.97 -6.67
CA GLN A 248 -22.93 25.57 -6.33
C GLN A 248 -22.15 25.02 -7.55
N SER A 249 -22.82 24.85 -8.70
CA SER A 249 -22.28 24.18 -9.90
C SER A 249 -21.21 24.99 -10.65
N THR A 250 -21.16 26.32 -10.50
CA THR A 250 -20.22 27.17 -11.26
C THR A 250 -18.81 27.27 -10.66
N ALA A 251 -18.55 26.66 -9.51
CA ALA A 251 -17.23 26.71 -8.87
C ALA A 251 -16.33 25.51 -9.18
N VAL A 252 -16.81 24.51 -9.95
CA VAL A 252 -16.07 23.26 -10.17
C VAL A 252 -16.16 22.83 -11.64
N LEU A 253 -15.48 23.57 -12.51
CA LEU A 253 -14.92 23.03 -13.74
C LEU A 253 -13.42 23.27 -13.73
#